data_AF-A0A7S1E5I9-F1
#
_entry.id   AF-A0A7S1E5I9-F1
#
_cell.length_a   1.000
_cell.length_b   1.000
_cell.length_c   1.000
_cell.angle_alpha   90.00
_cell.angle_beta   90.00
_cell.angle_gamma   90.00
#
_symmetry.space_group_name_H-M   'P 1'
#
loop_
_entity.id
_entity.type
_entity.pdbx_description
1 polymer ?
#
loop_
_entity_poly.entity_id
_entity_poly.type
_entity_poly.pdbx_seq_one_letter_code
_entity_poly.pdbx_strand_id
1 'polypeptide(L)'
;RMYVSDIKRAEILVFSNMGEYVRTIGGAGSGPGEFQKPFGMAVGLDGEVFVSDISRRVVQVFGEDGAYVQSIGLSGETGAKVSRGMAIDGEGRLFVGENRWS
;
A
#
# COMPACT_ATOMS: atom_id res chain seq x y z
N ARG A 1 -8.91 6.03 10.79
CA ARG A 1 -9.41 6.13 9.39
C ARG A 1 -9.56 4.73 8.84
N MET A 2 -10.43 4.51 7.86
CA MET A 2 -10.50 3.26 7.11
C MET A 2 -9.91 3.47 5.71
N TYR A 3 -9.13 2.50 5.24
CA TYR A 3 -8.50 2.53 3.92
C TYR A 3 -9.03 1.37 3.09
N VAL A 4 -9.45 1.62 1.87
CA VAL A 4 -9.99 0.62 0.95
C VAL A 4 -9.21 0.67 -0.34
N SER A 5 -8.63 -0.47 -0.75
CA SER A 5 -7.97 -0.58 -2.05
C SER A 5 -8.99 -0.86 -3.14
N ASP A 6 -9.22 0.09 -4.04
CA ASP A 6 -9.98 -0.13 -5.27
C ASP A 6 -9.01 -0.54 -6.38
N ILE A 7 -8.86 -1.85 -6.53
CA ILE A 7 -7.95 -2.45 -7.53
C ILE A 7 -8.37 -2.09 -8.96
N LYS A 8 -9.67 -1.92 -9.22
CA LYS A 8 -10.16 -1.64 -10.58
C LYS A 8 -9.87 -0.21 -10.99
N ARG A 9 -9.89 0.72 -10.04
CA ARG A 9 -9.53 2.13 -10.26
C ARG A 9 -8.05 2.41 -10.04
N ALA A 10 -7.31 1.46 -9.47
CA ALA A 10 -5.93 1.61 -9.06
C ALA A 10 -5.74 2.80 -8.10
N GLU A 11 -6.60 2.84 -7.08
CA GLU A 11 -6.71 3.93 -6.10
C GLU A 11 -6.90 3.37 -4.69
N ILE A 12 -6.50 4.15 -3.69
CA ILE A 12 -6.86 3.89 -2.28
C ILE A 12 -7.87 4.93 -1.82
N LEU A 13 -9.04 4.49 -1.40
CA LEU A 13 -10.08 5.33 -0.83
C LEU A 13 -9.89 5.43 0.69
N VAL A 14 -9.92 6.66 1.21
CA VAL A 14 -9.77 6.94 2.64
C VAL A 14 -11.10 7.42 3.19
N PHE A 15 -11.55 6.78 4.27
CA PHE A 15 -12.77 7.12 4.98
C PHE A 15 -12.49 7.50 6.44
N SER A 16 -13.37 8.31 7.01
CA SER A 16 -13.42 8.58 8.45
C SER A 16 -13.80 7.30 9.20
N ASN A 17 -13.63 7.29 10.52
CA ASN A 17 -14.08 6.16 11.36
C ASN A 17 -15.61 6.00 11.36
N MET A 18 -16.33 7.01 10.87
CA MET A 18 -17.78 7.03 10.74
C MET A 18 -18.22 6.61 9.34
N GLY A 19 -17.29 6.24 8.46
CA GLY A 19 -17.57 5.77 7.10
C GLY A 19 -17.73 6.87 6.05
N GLU A 20 -17.44 8.12 6.39
CA GLU A 20 -17.54 9.23 5.45
C GLU A 20 -16.30 9.27 4.54
N TYR A 21 -16.50 9.51 3.24
CA TYR A 21 -15.38 9.67 2.32
C TYR A 21 -14.56 10.93 2.69
N VAL A 22 -13.24 10.77 2.76
CA VAL A 22 -12.30 11.85 3.10
C VAL A 22 -11.50 12.25 1.86
N ARG A 23 -10.83 11.29 1.22
CA ARG A 23 -9.96 11.53 0.07
C ARG A 23 -9.61 10.24 -0.67
N THR A 24 -9.00 10.40 -1.83
CA THR A 24 -8.35 9.32 -2.59
C THR A 24 -6.84 9.52 -2.55
N ILE A 25 -6.09 8.42 -2.48
CA ILE A 25 -4.64 8.38 -2.62
C ILE A 25 -4.31 7.65 -3.93
N GLY A 26 -3.47 8.28 -4.74
CA GLY A 26 -2.97 7.77 -6.00
C GLY A 26 -3.99 7.75 -7.14
N GLY A 27 -3.69 6.96 -8.16
CA GLY A 27 -4.46 6.80 -9.39
C GLY A 27 -3.74 5.88 -10.38
N ALA A 28 -4.43 5.45 -11.43
CA ALA A 28 -3.86 4.53 -12.41
C ALA A 28 -2.62 5.13 -13.11
N GLY A 29 -1.50 4.39 -13.10
CA GLY A 29 -0.28 4.82 -13.77
C GLY A 29 0.97 4.05 -13.34
N SER A 30 2.13 4.63 -13.59
CA SER A 30 3.43 4.00 -13.31
C SER A 30 4.48 4.96 -12.76
N GLY A 31 4.09 6.19 -12.45
CA GLY A 31 4.90 7.18 -11.76
C GLY A 31 4.86 7.04 -10.23
N PRO A 32 5.63 7.89 -9.52
CA PRO A 32 5.54 8.05 -8.08
C PRO A 32 4.11 8.40 -7.63
N GLY A 33 3.56 7.65 -6.69
CA GLY A 33 2.21 7.86 -6.17
C GLY A 33 1.09 7.28 -7.05
N GLU A 34 1.41 6.76 -8.24
CA GLU A 34 0.45 6.08 -9.12
C GLU A 34 0.52 4.56 -8.94
N PHE A 35 -0.58 3.86 -9.21
CA PHE A 35 -0.67 2.42 -9.06
C PHE A 35 -1.02 1.71 -10.37
N GLN A 36 -0.56 0.48 -10.50
CA GLN A 36 -1.02 -0.49 -11.50
C GLN A 36 -1.94 -1.54 -10.87
N LYS A 37 -1.60 -2.03 -9.67
CA LYS A 37 -2.40 -3.01 -8.95
C LYS A 37 -2.19 -2.90 -7.43
N PRO A 38 -2.76 -1.86 -6.79
CA PRO A 38 -2.66 -1.72 -5.34
C PRO A 38 -3.42 -2.87 -4.68
N PHE A 39 -2.87 -3.48 -3.62
CA PHE A 39 -3.48 -4.66 -3.03
C PHE A 39 -3.39 -4.70 -1.50
N GLY A 40 -2.20 -4.98 -0.96
CA GLY A 40 -1.97 -5.02 0.46
C GLY A 40 -1.79 -3.61 1.00
N MET A 41 -2.22 -3.38 2.24
CA MET A 41 -1.96 -2.12 2.94
C MET A 41 -1.57 -2.37 4.39
N ALA A 42 -0.75 -1.48 4.93
CA ALA A 42 -0.50 -1.35 6.36
C ALA A 42 -0.37 0.14 6.72
N VAL A 43 -0.67 0.48 7.97
CA VAL A 43 -0.52 1.84 8.48
C VAL A 43 0.55 1.83 9.56
N GLY A 44 1.56 2.70 9.40
CA GLY A 44 2.64 2.89 10.36
C GLY A 44 2.19 3.60 11.63
N LEU A 45 3.06 3.63 12.64
CA LEU A 45 2.78 4.27 13.93
C LEU A 45 2.58 5.79 13.79
N ASP A 46 3.27 6.41 12.83
CA ASP A 46 3.17 7.85 12.53
C ASP A 46 2.09 8.15 11.46
N GLY A 47 1.23 7.18 11.15
CA GLY A 47 0.13 7.36 10.20
C GLY A 47 0.53 7.28 8.72
N GLU A 48 1.79 6.93 8.43
CA GLU A 48 2.23 6.56 7.08
C GLU A 48 1.41 5.38 6.55
N VAL A 49 1.10 5.39 5.25
CA VAL A 49 0.34 4.34 4.58
C VAL A 49 1.26 3.60 3.62
N PHE A 50 1.46 2.33 3.88
CA PHE A 50 2.23 1.42 3.04
C PHE A 50 1.26 0.68 2.14
N VAL A 51 1.46 0.78 0.82
CA VAL A 51 0.59 0.14 -0.17
C VAL A 51 1.43 -0.72 -1.09
N SER A 52 1.14 -2.01 -1.18
CA SER A 52 1.82 -2.87 -2.14
C SER A 52 1.21 -2.69 -3.53
N ASP A 53 2.08 -2.46 -4.52
CA ASP A 53 1.73 -2.54 -5.93
C ASP A 53 2.32 -3.82 -6.53
N ILE A 54 1.46 -4.81 -6.73
CA ILE A 54 1.88 -6.15 -7.13
C ILE A 54 2.51 -6.14 -8.53
N SER A 55 1.94 -5.38 -9.46
CA SER A 55 2.43 -5.37 -10.84
C SER A 55 3.77 -4.66 -10.95
N ARG A 56 3.95 -3.60 -10.16
CA ARG A 56 5.21 -2.84 -10.09
C ARG A 56 6.27 -3.50 -9.20
N ARG A 57 5.90 -4.47 -8.36
CA ARG A 57 6.78 -5.13 -7.37
C ARG A 57 7.44 -4.13 -6.44
N VAL A 58 6.66 -3.18 -5.94
CA VAL A 58 7.10 -2.19 -4.95
C VAL A 58 6.09 -2.12 -3.81
N VAL A 59 6.54 -1.63 -2.66
CA VAL A 59 5.67 -1.02 -1.65
C VAL A 59 5.85 0.49 -1.77
N GLN A 60 4.77 1.21 -2.03
CA GLN A 60 4.76 2.67 -2.00
C GLN A 60 4.37 3.15 -0.61
N VAL A 61 5.08 4.17 -0.12
CA VAL A 61 4.85 4.79 1.19
C VAL A 61 4.25 6.17 0.96
N PHE A 62 3.17 6.46 1.66
CA PHE A 62 2.48 7.75 1.64
C PHE A 62 2.43 8.32 3.04
N GLY A 63 2.50 9.65 3.15
CA GLY A 63 2.29 10.35 4.41
C GLY A 63 0.84 10.21 4.89
N GLU A 64 0.61 10.61 6.14
CA GLU A 64 -0.74 10.63 6.74
C GLU A 64 -1.71 11.56 6.00
N ASP A 65 -1.21 12.50 5.21
CA ASP A 65 -1.96 13.39 4.32
C ASP A 65 -2.28 12.76 2.95
N GLY A 66 -1.65 11.64 2.62
CA GLY A 66 -1.76 10.97 1.32
C GLY A 66 -0.71 11.38 0.29
N ALA A 67 0.27 12.20 0.65
CA ALA A 67 1.36 12.57 -0.24
C ALA A 67 2.33 11.38 -0.43
N TYR A 68 2.79 11.15 -1.66
CA TYR A 68 3.81 10.14 -1.91
C TYR A 68 5.13 10.51 -1.22
N VAL A 69 5.74 9.55 -0.54
CA VAL A 69 7.03 9.71 0.13
C VAL A 69 8.12 8.97 -0.64
N GLN A 70 7.97 7.66 -0.82
CA GLN A 70 8.98 6.82 -1.47
C GLN A 70 8.42 5.48 -1.95
N SER A 71 9.25 4.73 -2.69
CA SER A 71 8.97 3.35 -3.12
C SER A 71 10.08 2.42 -2.65
N ILE A 72 9.70 1.29 -2.06
CA ILE A 72 10.61 0.23 -1.61
C ILE A 72 10.49 -0.92 -2.61
N GLY A 73 11.58 -1.23 -3.32
CA GLY A 73 11.62 -2.33 -4.29
C GLY A 73 11.52 -3.69 -3.61
N LEU A 74 10.70 -4.60 -4.18
CA LEU A 74 10.55 -5.98 -3.71
C LEU A 74 11.46 -6.98 -4.47
N SER A 75 12.53 -6.50 -5.11
CA SER A 75 13.46 -7.32 -5.88
C SER A 75 14.54 -7.96 -4.98
N GLY A 76 14.48 -9.29 -4.81
CA GLY A 76 15.44 -10.14 -4.09
C GLY A 76 15.08 -11.64 -4.25
N GLU A 77 15.91 -12.57 -3.77
CA GLU A 77 15.69 -14.05 -3.87
C GLU A 77 14.37 -14.52 -3.23
N THR A 78 13.85 -13.77 -2.26
CA THR A 78 12.53 -13.98 -1.66
C THR A 78 11.42 -13.44 -2.55
N GLY A 79 11.62 -12.27 -3.17
CA GLY A 79 10.86 -11.77 -4.29
C GLY A 79 9.36 -11.96 -4.11
N ALA A 80 8.77 -11.31 -3.10
CA ALA A 80 7.35 -11.34 -2.77
C ALA A 80 6.48 -11.21 -4.02
N LYS A 81 6.19 -12.36 -4.64
CA LYS A 81 5.49 -12.40 -5.93
C LYS A 81 4.08 -11.82 -5.79
N VAL A 82 3.54 -11.88 -4.58
CA VAL A 82 2.27 -11.27 -4.20
C VAL A 82 2.30 -10.90 -2.71
N SER A 83 2.62 -9.64 -2.39
CA SER A 83 2.46 -9.09 -1.05
C SER A 83 0.98 -8.80 -0.78
N ARG A 84 0.23 -9.85 -0.41
CA ARG A 84 -1.20 -9.72 -0.11
C ARG A 84 -1.45 -9.25 1.32
N GLY A 85 -0.61 -9.70 2.25
CA GLY A 85 -0.68 -9.32 3.65
C GLY A 85 0.50 -8.42 4.01
N MET A 86 0.22 -7.30 4.65
CA MET A 86 1.23 -6.45 5.26
C MET A 86 0.81 -6.13 6.69
N ALA A 87 1.78 -6.06 7.60
CA ALA A 87 1.55 -5.69 8.99
C ALA A 87 2.71 -4.86 9.51
N ILE A 88 2.42 -3.94 10.42
CA ILE A 88 3.41 -3.16 11.16
C ILE A 88 3.39 -3.67 12.61
N ASP A 89 4.55 -3.91 13.20
CA ASP A 89 4.66 -4.24 14.63
C ASP A 89 4.76 -2.99 15.53
N GLY A 90 4.81 -3.20 16.85
CA GLY A 90 4.92 -2.11 17.82
C GLY A 90 6.25 -1.33 17.79
N GLU A 91 7.24 -1.81 17.02
CA GLU A 91 8.52 -1.13 16.78
C GLU A 91 8.56 -0.41 15.43
N GLY A 92 7.46 -0.44 14.66
CA GLY A 92 7.36 0.22 13.35
C GLY A 92 7.92 -0.60 12.19
N ARG A 93 8.25 -1.88 12.38
CA ARG A 93 8.79 -2.73 11.32
C ARG A 93 7.66 -3.25 10.42
N LEU A 94 7.85 -3.12 9.10
CA LEU A 94 6.94 -3.66 8.09
C LEU A 94 7.25 -5.14 7.79
N PHE A 95 6.26 -5.98 8.03
CA PHE A 95 6.25 -7.39 7.63
C PHE A 95 5.42 -7.54 6.36
N VAL A 96 5.98 -8.24 5.38
CA VAL A 96 5.33 -8.48 4.09
C VAL A 96 5.17 -9.99 3.91
N GLY A 97 3.92 -10.45 3.89
CA GLY A 97 3.60 -11.86 3.69
C GLY A 97 3.60 -12.25 2.22
N GLU A 98 4.34 -13.29 1.88
CA GLU A 98 4.35 -13.87 0.54
C GLU A 98 3.43 -15.09 0.47
N ASN A 99 2.53 -15.13 -0.51
CA ASN A 99 1.75 -16.33 -0.81
C ASN A 99 2.27 -16.98 -2.10
N ARG A 100 2.96 -18.11 -1.97
CA ARG A 100 3.21 -19.04 -3.08
C ARG A 100 2.02 -19.97 -3.21
N TRP A 101 1.18 -19.73 -4.21
CA TRP A 101 0.27 -20.77 -4.69
C TRP A 101 1.11 -21.61 -5.67
N SER A 102 1.40 -22.86 -5.30
CA SER A 102 2.00 -23.87 -6.18
C SER A 102 0.94 -24.47 -7.08
#